data_AF-A0A7W1NAN9-F1
#
_entry.id   AF-A0A7W1NAN9-F1
#
_cell.length_a   1.000
_cell.length_b   1.000
_cell.length_c   1.000
_cell.angle_alpha   90.00
_cell.angle_beta   90.00
_cell.angle_gamma   90.00
#
_symmetry.space_group_name_H-M   'P 1'
#
loop_
_entity.id
_entity.type
_entity.pdbx_description
1 polymer ?
#
loop_
_entity_poly.entity_id
_entity_poly.type
_entity_poly.pdbx_seq_one_letter_code
_entity_poly.pdbx_strand_id
1 'polypeptide(L)'
;MIRVALVLIAASAIAAEDGTASSPARWHYVPNAGYEEEPLHVELAEARGWRVVGDDDRPIEFATGDDGSLRAVIEPRGRARVRALAADGGGLGLRLVRPGGASDLSVVDDALRLGDDTAVLILSRIDARADRRWSLLRSFSGVDHSPCALRLVGDDILGLAVAAQEFALSGQGVLVVLPSADRLIGWKHREYRQIVGWIVADACARGAAAVVLVEPCAPDAEAELIRPLVRAARDVAKAYQCQIASATALSDHRYWEVAPGVLGSVLNDPGRKRLDEIVAPWAVVEPAR
;
A
#
# COMPACT_ATOMS: atom_id res chain seq x y z
N MET A 1 48.82 10.10 1.25
CA MET A 1 49.20 8.77 1.77
C MET A 1 48.21 8.40 2.86
N ILE A 2 47.17 7.63 2.53
CA ILE A 2 46.09 7.24 3.44
C ILE A 2 46.17 5.72 3.58
N ARG A 3 46.46 5.24 4.80
CA ARG A 3 46.51 3.80 5.12
C ARG A 3 45.09 3.35 5.46
N VAL A 4 44.49 2.54 4.57
CA VAL A 4 43.24 1.83 4.83
C VAL A 4 43.58 0.51 5.52
N ALA A 5 43.18 0.36 6.78
CA ALA A 5 43.31 -0.88 7.53
C ALA A 5 42.08 -1.78 7.22
N LEU A 6 42.31 -2.86 6.49
CA LEU A 6 41.36 -3.95 6.29
C LEU A 6 41.35 -4.80 7.57
N VAL A 7 40.21 -4.89 8.26
CA VAL A 7 40.01 -5.85 9.35
C VAL A 7 39.13 -6.97 8.81
N LEU A 8 39.75 -8.10 8.48
CA LEU A 8 39.08 -9.38 8.24
C LEU A 8 38.77 -10.02 9.59
N ILE A 9 37.49 -10.11 9.96
CA ILE A 9 37.02 -10.98 11.04
C ILE A 9 36.48 -12.25 10.37
N ALA A 10 37.31 -13.28 10.33
CA ALA A 10 36.88 -14.65 10.10
C ALA A 10 36.68 -15.31 11.47
N ALA A 11 35.43 -15.51 11.87
CA ALA A 11 35.06 -16.36 12.99
C ALA A 11 34.09 -17.42 12.47
N SER A 12 34.65 -18.55 12.01
CA SER A 12 33.90 -19.77 11.74
C SER A 12 33.67 -20.48 13.07
N ALA A 13 32.47 -20.33 13.63
CA ALA A 13 31.97 -21.20 14.70
C ALA A 13 31.26 -22.38 14.04
N ILE A 14 31.86 -23.56 14.11
CA ILE A 14 31.19 -24.84 13.85
C ILE A 14 30.46 -25.19 15.16
N ALA A 15 29.18 -24.83 15.24
CA ALA A 15 28.30 -25.27 16.31
C ALA A 15 27.63 -26.59 15.89
N ALA A 16 27.67 -27.56 16.81
CA ALA A 16 27.09 -28.89 16.64
C ALA A 16 25.57 -28.82 16.41
N GLU A 17 25.11 -29.62 15.43
CA GLU A 17 23.71 -29.84 15.08
C GLU A 17 23.03 -30.71 16.15
N ASP A 18 22.63 -30.12 17.28
CA ASP A 18 21.74 -30.77 18.24
C ASP A 18 20.40 -30.03 18.27
N GLY A 19 19.40 -30.66 17.64
CA GLY A 19 18.00 -30.25 17.66
C GLY A 19 17.69 -29.16 16.64
N THR A 20 17.26 -29.58 15.43
CA THR A 20 16.62 -28.69 14.46
C THR A 20 15.39 -28.06 15.10
N ALA A 21 15.55 -26.89 15.72
CA ALA A 21 14.46 -25.99 16.02
C ALA A 21 13.82 -25.69 14.67
N SER A 22 12.71 -26.37 14.36
CA SER A 22 11.93 -26.11 13.18
C SER A 22 11.64 -24.62 13.20
N SER A 23 12.17 -23.88 12.22
CA SER A 23 11.82 -22.48 12.07
C SER A 23 10.29 -22.40 11.97
N PRO A 24 9.67 -21.46 12.70
CA PRO A 24 8.21 -21.38 12.74
C PRO A 24 7.72 -21.02 11.34
N ALA A 25 6.64 -21.68 10.90
CA ALA A 25 6.03 -21.39 9.63
C ALA A 25 5.74 -19.88 9.52
N ARG A 26 5.87 -19.34 8.31
CA ARG A 26 5.64 -17.92 8.03
C ARG A 26 5.08 -17.72 6.64
N TRP A 27 4.29 -16.67 6.49
CA TRP A 27 3.85 -16.23 5.17
C TRP A 27 5.07 -15.84 4.35
N HIS A 28 5.36 -16.61 3.30
CA HIS A 28 6.47 -16.37 2.39
C HIS A 28 6.06 -15.38 1.30
N TYR A 29 4.84 -15.56 0.78
CA TYR A 29 4.26 -14.67 -0.22
C TYR A 29 2.81 -14.37 0.11
N VAL A 30 2.53 -13.08 0.29
CA VAL A 30 1.19 -12.52 0.45
C VAL A 30 1.16 -11.22 -0.35
N PRO A 31 0.24 -11.03 -1.30
CA PRO A 31 0.11 -9.74 -1.98
C PRO A 31 -0.37 -8.67 -0.97
N ASN A 32 0.09 -7.44 -1.12
CA ASN A 32 -0.36 -6.32 -0.29
C ASN A 32 -1.79 -5.90 -0.63
N ALA A 33 -2.21 -6.09 -1.87
CA ALA A 33 -3.56 -5.78 -2.31
C ALA A 33 -4.08 -6.75 -3.39
N GLY A 34 -5.40 -6.87 -3.50
CA GLY A 34 -6.04 -7.66 -4.53
C GLY A 34 -7.51 -7.33 -4.73
N TYR A 35 -8.07 -7.73 -5.88
CA TYR A 35 -9.48 -7.51 -6.16
C TYR A 35 -10.36 -8.57 -5.50
N GLU A 36 -11.54 -8.18 -5.03
CA GLU A 36 -12.50 -9.10 -4.40
C GLU A 36 -12.98 -10.20 -5.35
N GLU A 37 -13.02 -9.90 -6.65
CA GLU A 37 -13.49 -10.77 -7.71
C GLU A 37 -12.40 -11.69 -8.30
N GLU A 38 -11.18 -11.64 -7.77
CA GLU A 38 -10.05 -12.39 -8.30
C GLU A 38 -9.39 -13.23 -7.20
N PRO A 39 -8.93 -14.44 -7.53
CA PRO A 39 -8.24 -15.29 -6.56
C PRO A 39 -6.93 -14.65 -6.11
N LEU A 40 -6.64 -14.76 -4.81
CA LEU A 40 -5.35 -14.42 -4.23
C LEU A 40 -4.51 -15.68 -4.12
N HIS A 41 -3.28 -15.59 -4.60
CA HIS A 41 -2.29 -16.64 -4.41
C HIS A 41 -1.46 -16.29 -3.19
N VAL A 42 -1.41 -17.19 -2.20
CA VAL A 42 -0.59 -17.04 -1.01
C VAL A 42 0.26 -18.27 -0.78
N GLU A 43 1.42 -18.08 -0.18
CA GLU A 43 2.37 -19.14 0.12
C GLU A 43 2.86 -19.05 1.56
N LEU A 44 2.81 -20.18 2.25
CA LEU A 44 3.30 -20.37 3.59
C LEU A 44 4.53 -21.28 3.54
N ALA A 45 5.69 -20.80 3.97
CA ALA A 45 6.91 -21.60 4.03
C ALA A 45 6.94 -22.45 5.31
N GLU A 46 7.68 -23.57 5.25
CA GLU A 46 7.95 -24.43 6.41
C GLU A 46 6.67 -24.95 7.09
N ALA A 47 5.66 -25.26 6.28
CA ALA A 47 4.28 -25.48 6.72
C ALA A 47 3.84 -26.94 6.58
N ARG A 48 4.77 -27.88 6.67
CA ARG A 48 4.46 -29.31 6.56
C ARG A 48 3.49 -29.73 7.67
N GLY A 49 2.36 -30.33 7.27
CA GLY A 49 1.31 -30.76 8.21
C GLY A 49 0.39 -29.63 8.68
N TRP A 50 0.59 -28.39 8.23
CA TRP A 50 -0.37 -27.32 8.44
C TRP A 50 -1.58 -27.49 7.50
N ARG A 51 -2.69 -26.83 7.85
CA ARG A 51 -3.87 -26.73 6.99
C ARG A 51 -4.33 -25.29 6.90
N VAL A 52 -4.97 -24.94 5.79
CA VAL A 52 -5.55 -23.60 5.58
C VAL A 52 -7.07 -23.68 5.72
N VAL A 53 -7.66 -22.80 6.51
CA VAL A 53 -9.10 -22.73 6.74
C VAL A 53 -9.63 -21.31 6.59
N GLY A 54 -10.90 -21.18 6.20
CA GLY A 54 -11.61 -19.90 6.14
C GLY A 54 -12.13 -19.44 7.51
N ASP A 55 -12.88 -18.34 7.48
CA ASP A 55 -13.60 -17.79 8.65
C ASP A 55 -14.54 -18.79 9.32
N ASP A 56 -15.18 -19.63 8.52
CA ASP A 56 -16.17 -20.63 8.92
C ASP A 56 -15.54 -22.00 9.25
N ASP A 57 -14.22 -22.03 9.51
CA ASP A 57 -13.40 -23.22 9.74
C ASP A 57 -13.43 -24.24 8.58
N ARG A 58 -13.99 -23.87 7.42
CA ARG A 58 -13.99 -24.77 6.26
C ARG A 58 -12.59 -24.84 5.65
N PRO A 59 -12.12 -26.03 5.28
CA PRO A 59 -10.86 -26.19 4.58
C PRO A 59 -10.83 -25.37 3.29
N ILE A 60 -9.71 -24.68 3.06
CA ILE A 60 -9.36 -24.07 1.78
C ILE A 60 -8.41 -25.04 1.09
N GLU A 61 -8.65 -25.32 -0.19
CA GLU A 61 -7.76 -26.18 -0.97
C GLU A 61 -6.37 -25.56 -1.06
N PHE A 62 -5.35 -26.40 -0.87
CA PHE A 62 -3.96 -26.00 -0.96
C PHE A 62 -3.14 -27.11 -1.64
N ALA A 63 -2.08 -26.70 -2.32
CA ALA A 63 -1.04 -27.59 -2.81
C ALA A 63 0.13 -27.57 -1.83
N THR A 64 0.70 -28.73 -1.54
CA THR A 64 1.95 -28.84 -0.78
C THR A 64 3.11 -28.93 -1.77
N GLY A 65 4.10 -28.04 -1.64
CA GLY A 65 5.34 -28.10 -2.41
C GLY A 65 6.29 -29.18 -1.87
N ASP A 66 7.23 -29.61 -2.71
CA ASP A 66 8.28 -30.58 -2.33
C ASP A 66 9.19 -30.04 -1.20
N ASP A 67 9.28 -28.72 -1.08
CA ASP A 67 9.99 -27.98 -0.03
C ASP A 67 9.19 -27.85 1.29
N GLY A 68 7.99 -28.43 1.34
CA GLY A 68 7.09 -28.32 2.50
C GLY A 68 6.35 -26.98 2.60
N SER A 69 6.39 -26.14 1.56
CA SER A 69 5.54 -24.96 1.46
C SER A 69 4.07 -25.37 1.25
N LEU A 70 3.14 -24.54 1.72
CA LEU A 70 1.72 -24.63 1.37
C LEU A 70 1.33 -23.46 0.49
N ARG A 71 0.78 -23.76 -0.69
CA ARG A 71 0.27 -22.78 -1.64
C ARG A 71 -1.24 -22.85 -1.68
N ALA A 72 -1.90 -21.76 -1.32
CA ALA A 72 -3.35 -21.69 -1.31
C ALA A 72 -3.85 -20.64 -2.31
N VAL A 73 -5.03 -20.93 -2.87
CA VAL A 73 -5.79 -20.00 -3.71
C VAL A 73 -7.01 -19.55 -2.93
N ILE A 74 -7.05 -18.29 -2.55
CA ILE A 74 -8.09 -17.72 -1.69
C ILE A 74 -9.02 -16.87 -2.56
N GLU A 75 -10.31 -17.22 -2.62
CA GLU A 75 -11.34 -16.31 -3.16
C GLU A 75 -11.71 -15.27 -2.08
N PRO A 76 -11.45 -13.97 -2.27
CA PRO A 76 -11.68 -13.00 -1.20
C PRO A 76 -13.15 -12.74 -0.91
N ARG A 77 -14.00 -12.93 -1.92
CA ARG A 77 -15.44 -12.66 -1.85
C ARG A 77 -16.08 -13.42 -0.69
N GLY A 78 -16.72 -12.67 0.21
CA GLY A 78 -17.41 -13.24 1.38
C GLY A 78 -16.50 -13.75 2.49
N ARG A 79 -15.18 -13.50 2.41
CA ARG A 79 -14.21 -13.85 3.46
C ARG A 79 -13.61 -12.59 4.08
N ALA A 80 -13.45 -12.59 5.38
CA ALA A 80 -12.79 -11.55 6.18
C ALA A 80 -11.43 -12.03 6.73
N ARG A 81 -11.24 -13.33 6.95
CA ARG A 81 -10.00 -13.92 7.45
C ARG A 81 -9.76 -15.30 6.84
N VAL A 82 -8.48 -15.63 6.72
CA VAL A 82 -7.97 -16.97 6.49
C VAL A 82 -7.00 -17.30 7.61
N ARG A 83 -6.98 -18.56 8.05
CA ARG A 83 -6.03 -19.04 9.06
C ARG A 83 -5.28 -20.25 8.53
N ALA A 84 -3.96 -20.22 8.71
CA ALA A 84 -3.16 -21.42 8.64
C ALA A 84 -3.03 -21.99 10.06
N LEU A 85 -3.35 -23.27 10.24
CA LEU A 85 -3.38 -23.93 11.54
C LEU A 85 -2.38 -25.09 11.56
N ALA A 86 -1.53 -25.11 12.57
CA ALA A 86 -0.65 -26.22 12.90
C ALA A 86 -1.39 -27.33 13.66
N ALA A 87 -0.77 -28.50 13.77
CA ALA A 87 -1.34 -29.66 14.48
C ALA A 87 -1.40 -29.46 16.01
N ASP A 88 -0.50 -28.64 16.57
CA ASP A 88 -0.39 -28.33 18.00
C ASP A 88 -1.33 -27.20 18.45
N GLY A 89 -2.14 -26.65 17.54
CA GLY A 89 -3.07 -25.55 17.80
C GLY A 89 -2.49 -24.16 17.55
N GLY A 90 -1.20 -24.03 17.21
CA GLY A 90 -0.62 -22.79 16.72
C GLY A 90 -1.26 -22.36 15.40
N GLY A 91 -1.21 -21.06 15.08
CA GLY A 91 -1.76 -20.59 13.82
C GLY A 91 -1.31 -19.19 13.41
N LEU A 92 -1.43 -18.93 12.11
CA LEU A 92 -1.13 -17.64 11.49
C LEU A 92 -2.40 -17.14 10.81
N GLY A 93 -2.80 -15.92 11.12
CA GLY A 93 -3.94 -15.29 10.45
C GLY A 93 -3.51 -14.45 9.27
N LEU A 94 -4.43 -14.36 8.32
CA LEU A 94 -4.42 -13.48 7.17
C LEU A 94 -5.76 -12.74 7.12
N ARG A 95 -5.75 -11.41 7.26
CA ARG A 95 -6.93 -10.54 7.24
C ARG A 95 -7.14 -9.98 5.85
N LEU A 96 -8.38 -10.03 5.40
CA LEU A 96 -8.84 -9.49 4.13
C LEU A 96 -9.53 -8.15 4.40
N VAL A 97 -8.77 -7.06 4.31
CA VAL A 97 -9.16 -5.74 4.79
C VAL A 97 -9.87 -4.96 3.70
N ARG A 98 -11.18 -4.74 3.88
CA ARG A 98 -12.00 -3.94 2.95
C ARG A 98 -11.99 -2.46 3.35
N PRO A 99 -12.27 -1.54 2.40
CA PRO A 99 -12.55 -0.13 2.70
C PRO A 99 -13.50 0.06 3.89
N GLY A 100 -13.11 0.90 4.83
CA GLY A 100 -13.83 1.20 6.08
C GLY A 100 -13.54 0.24 7.24
N GLY A 101 -12.82 -0.86 7.00
CA GLY A 101 -12.54 -1.91 7.98
C GLY A 101 -11.08 -1.98 8.43
N ALA A 102 -10.31 -0.91 8.28
CA ALA A 102 -8.87 -0.87 8.50
C ALA A 102 -8.45 -0.17 9.80
N SER A 103 -9.34 -0.09 10.80
CA SER A 103 -8.94 0.34 12.15
C SER A 103 -7.81 -0.57 12.66
N ASP A 104 -6.71 0.01 13.14
CA ASP A 104 -5.51 -0.70 13.62
C ASP A 104 -4.63 -1.32 12.53
N LEU A 105 -4.77 -0.89 11.26
CA LEU A 105 -3.83 -1.24 10.21
C LEU A 105 -2.44 -0.66 10.54
N SER A 106 -1.39 -1.45 10.34
CA SER A 106 0.00 -1.03 10.53
C SER A 106 0.93 -1.67 9.48
N VAL A 107 2.16 -1.16 9.36
CA VAL A 107 3.23 -1.78 8.57
C VAL A 107 4.29 -2.32 9.53
N VAL A 108 4.65 -3.60 9.38
CA VAL A 108 5.74 -4.25 10.12
C VAL A 108 6.55 -5.08 9.14
N ASP A 109 7.87 -4.86 9.08
CA ASP A 109 8.78 -5.53 8.15
C ASP A 109 8.29 -5.50 6.68
N ASP A 110 7.90 -4.30 6.21
CA ASP A 110 7.36 -4.03 4.87
C ASP A 110 6.06 -4.79 4.53
N ALA A 111 5.40 -5.39 5.52
CA ALA A 111 4.13 -6.09 5.36
C ALA A 111 3.01 -5.41 6.15
N LEU A 112 1.80 -5.42 5.57
CA LEU A 112 0.62 -4.93 6.26
C LEU A 112 0.19 -5.89 7.38
N ARG A 113 -0.23 -5.31 8.50
CA ARG A 113 -0.72 -6.03 9.68
C ARG A 113 -2.04 -5.42 10.16
N LEU A 114 -2.91 -6.25 10.71
CA LEU A 114 -4.13 -5.83 11.39
C LEU A 114 -4.22 -6.60 12.71
N GLY A 115 -3.82 -5.94 13.80
CA GLY A 115 -3.45 -6.63 15.04
C GLY A 115 -2.31 -7.64 14.80
N ASP A 116 -2.50 -8.88 15.26
CA ASP A 116 -1.50 -9.95 15.15
C ASP A 116 -1.52 -10.71 13.81
N ASP A 117 -2.38 -10.33 12.87
CA ASP A 117 -2.51 -11.03 11.59
C ASP A 117 -1.84 -10.24 10.46
N THR A 118 -1.32 -10.95 9.45
CA THR A 118 -0.93 -10.33 8.18
C THR A 118 -2.18 -9.82 7.48
N ALA A 119 -2.11 -8.68 6.81
CA ALA A 119 -3.26 -8.06 6.15
C ALA A 119 -3.05 -7.96 4.64
N VAL A 120 -4.15 -8.08 3.89
CA VAL A 120 -4.24 -7.82 2.45
C VAL A 120 -5.36 -6.83 2.22
N LEU A 121 -5.08 -5.76 1.48
CA LEU A 121 -6.09 -4.78 1.10
C LEU A 121 -6.97 -5.35 -0.02
N ILE A 122 -8.26 -5.51 0.25
CA ILE A 122 -9.23 -6.03 -0.70
C ILE A 122 -10.13 -4.91 -1.18
N LEU A 123 -10.10 -4.63 -2.48
CA LEU A 123 -11.00 -3.68 -3.14
C LEU A 123 -11.84 -4.38 -4.20
N SER A 124 -13.04 -3.88 -4.47
CA SER A 124 -13.81 -4.36 -5.61
C SER A 124 -13.36 -3.69 -6.90
N ARG A 125 -13.41 -4.43 -8.01
CA ARG A 125 -13.04 -3.95 -9.35
C ARG A 125 -14.14 -3.07 -9.95
N ILE A 126 -14.20 -1.80 -9.54
CA ILE A 126 -15.26 -0.85 -9.90
C ILE A 126 -15.43 -0.66 -11.41
N ASP A 127 -14.35 -0.71 -12.18
CA ASP A 127 -14.33 -0.56 -13.64
C ASP A 127 -14.88 -1.79 -14.39
N ALA A 128 -14.96 -2.95 -13.73
CA ALA A 128 -15.48 -4.18 -14.31
C ALA A 128 -16.91 -4.52 -13.88
N ARG A 129 -17.52 -3.75 -12.98
CA ARG A 129 -18.93 -3.95 -12.65
C ARG A 129 -19.80 -3.51 -13.83
N ALA A 130 -20.60 -4.44 -14.35
CA ALA A 130 -21.57 -4.17 -15.41
C ALA A 130 -22.61 -3.10 -14.99
N ASP A 131 -22.90 -3.02 -13.69
CA ASP A 131 -23.80 -2.00 -13.15
C ASP A 131 -23.05 -0.74 -12.69
N ARG A 132 -22.81 0.15 -13.63
CA ARG A 132 -22.22 1.48 -13.38
C ARG A 132 -23.15 2.41 -12.60
N ARG A 133 -24.40 2.03 -12.29
CA ARG A 133 -25.32 2.91 -11.55
C ARG A 133 -24.83 3.22 -10.13
N TRP A 134 -23.98 2.37 -9.57
CA TRP A 134 -23.35 2.62 -8.27
C TRP A 134 -22.17 3.61 -8.33
N SER A 135 -21.54 3.80 -9.50
CA SER A 135 -20.54 4.86 -9.70
C SER A 135 -21.17 6.25 -9.74
N LEU A 136 -22.49 6.33 -9.96
CA LEU A 136 -23.26 7.58 -10.08
C LEU A 136 -23.74 8.15 -8.73
N LEU A 137 -23.54 7.45 -7.61
CA LEU A 137 -24.05 7.89 -6.30
C LEU A 137 -23.05 8.67 -5.45
N ARG A 138 -21.79 8.80 -5.90
CA ARG A 138 -20.77 9.65 -5.27
C ARG A 138 -19.91 10.33 -6.32
N SER A 139 -20.57 11.09 -7.18
CA SER A 139 -19.85 11.95 -8.09
C SER A 139 -19.22 13.08 -7.28
N PHE A 140 -17.90 13.08 -7.10
CA PHE A 140 -17.16 14.30 -6.73
C PHE A 140 -17.15 15.32 -7.90
N SER A 141 -18.10 15.20 -8.83
CA SER A 141 -18.17 15.87 -10.13
C SER A 141 -18.74 17.29 -10.05
N GLY A 142 -18.75 17.89 -8.86
CA GLY A 142 -18.90 19.34 -8.77
C GLY A 142 -17.69 19.99 -9.45
N VAL A 143 -17.94 20.97 -10.32
CA VAL A 143 -16.88 21.82 -10.87
C VAL A 143 -16.24 22.66 -9.75
N ASP A 144 -16.98 22.87 -8.67
CA ASP A 144 -16.48 23.56 -7.49
C ASP A 144 -15.47 22.69 -6.75
N HIS A 145 -14.26 23.23 -6.58
CA HIS A 145 -13.23 22.66 -5.73
C HIS A 145 -13.74 22.66 -4.29
N SER A 146 -14.33 21.54 -3.86
CA SER A 146 -14.57 21.30 -2.45
C SER A 146 -13.20 21.31 -1.76
N PRO A 147 -12.94 22.27 -0.87
CA PRO A 147 -11.63 22.40 -0.29
C PRO A 147 -11.37 21.22 0.64
N CYS A 148 -10.17 20.68 0.56
CA CYS A 148 -9.67 19.59 1.36
C CYS A 148 -9.15 20.13 2.68
N ALA A 149 -9.84 19.79 3.76
CA ALA A 149 -9.43 20.10 5.12
C ALA A 149 -8.32 19.15 5.62
N LEU A 150 -8.20 17.97 5.00
CA LEU A 150 -7.23 16.95 5.39
C LEU A 150 -6.22 16.73 4.26
N ARG A 151 -4.95 16.58 4.65
CA ARG A 151 -3.86 16.20 3.75
C ARG A 151 -3.24 14.91 4.25
N LEU A 152 -3.42 13.83 3.50
CA LEU A 152 -2.83 12.53 3.78
C LEU A 152 -1.46 12.44 3.09
N VAL A 153 -0.44 12.10 3.88
CA VAL A 153 0.94 11.89 3.46
C VAL A 153 1.47 10.61 4.10
N GLY A 154 2.42 9.96 3.47
CA GLY A 154 3.12 8.79 3.99
C GLY A 154 4.49 8.66 3.33
N ASP A 155 5.38 7.87 3.94
CA ASP A 155 6.74 7.65 3.42
C ASP A 155 6.74 6.79 2.15
N ASP A 156 5.82 5.82 2.07
CA ASP A 156 5.51 4.97 0.92
C ASP A 156 4.00 4.71 0.85
N ILE A 157 3.53 4.02 -0.20
CA ILE A 157 2.10 3.82 -0.42
C ILE A 157 1.42 2.97 0.70
N LEU A 158 2.14 2.07 1.36
CA LEU A 158 1.60 1.28 2.48
C LEU A 158 1.53 2.14 3.75
N GLY A 159 2.59 2.90 4.02
CA GLY A 159 2.64 3.90 5.08
C GLY A 159 1.53 4.94 4.92
N LEU A 160 1.22 5.37 3.69
CA LEU A 160 0.09 6.25 3.42
C LEU A 160 -1.26 5.59 3.72
N ALA A 161 -1.44 4.32 3.37
CA ALA A 161 -2.67 3.58 3.68
C ALA A 161 -2.91 3.46 5.20
N VAL A 162 -1.83 3.28 5.97
CA VAL A 162 -1.84 3.26 7.44
C VAL A 162 -2.08 4.63 8.03
N ALA A 163 -1.31 5.65 7.62
CA ALA A 163 -1.46 7.02 8.11
C ALA A 163 -2.87 7.58 7.87
N ALA A 164 -3.51 7.20 6.76
CA ALA A 164 -4.90 7.55 6.49
C ALA A 164 -5.88 7.11 7.60
N GLN A 165 -5.56 6.06 8.36
CA GLN A 165 -6.43 5.53 9.42
C GLN A 165 -6.50 6.46 10.64
N GLU A 166 -5.52 7.34 10.84
CA GLU A 166 -5.46 8.27 11.97
C GLU A 166 -6.47 9.42 11.88
N PHE A 167 -7.07 9.64 10.70
CA PHE A 167 -7.92 10.80 10.45
C PHE A 167 -9.41 10.47 10.47
N ALA A 168 -10.23 11.35 11.06
CA ALA A 168 -11.68 11.29 10.92
C ALA A 168 -12.11 11.93 9.58
N LEU A 169 -12.44 11.11 8.59
CA LEU A 169 -12.68 11.57 7.22
C LEU A 169 -14.12 12.03 6.95
N SER A 170 -15.07 11.74 7.85
CA SER A 170 -16.50 11.99 7.63
C SER A 170 -16.79 13.46 7.36
N GLY A 171 -17.37 13.77 6.20
CA GLY A 171 -17.72 15.12 5.76
C GLY A 171 -16.53 15.97 5.29
N GLN A 172 -15.29 15.45 5.34
CA GLN A 172 -14.09 16.21 5.01
C GLN A 172 -13.71 16.03 3.54
N GLY A 173 -13.18 17.09 2.92
CA GLY A 173 -12.39 16.94 1.70
C GLY A 173 -10.98 16.45 2.03
N VAL A 174 -10.46 15.51 1.24
CA VAL A 174 -9.20 14.81 1.51
C VAL A 174 -8.25 14.95 0.32
N LEU A 175 -7.11 15.58 0.54
CA LEU A 175 -6.00 15.65 -0.39
C LEU A 175 -5.04 14.49 -0.10
N VAL A 176 -4.88 13.57 -1.05
CA VAL A 176 -4.02 12.39 -0.91
C VAL A 176 -2.74 12.62 -1.71
N VAL A 177 -1.63 12.84 -1.03
CA VAL A 177 -0.33 13.05 -1.68
C VAL A 177 0.37 11.73 -1.87
N LEU A 178 0.44 11.25 -3.12
CA LEU A 178 1.07 9.97 -3.41
C LEU A 178 2.60 10.06 -3.22
N PRO A 179 3.23 9.11 -2.50
CA PRO A 179 4.64 9.20 -2.16
C PRO A 179 5.51 9.08 -3.40
N SER A 180 6.38 10.06 -3.59
CA SER A 180 7.25 10.07 -4.77
C SER A 180 8.41 9.07 -4.66
N ALA A 181 8.76 8.65 -3.44
CA ALA A 181 9.80 7.65 -3.19
C ALA A 181 9.42 6.25 -3.71
N ASP A 182 8.12 5.96 -3.90
CA ASP A 182 7.62 4.68 -4.45
C ASP A 182 8.22 4.32 -5.81
N ARG A 183 8.70 5.30 -6.58
CA ARG A 183 9.41 5.07 -7.84
C ARG A 183 10.70 4.24 -7.69
N LEU A 184 11.26 4.19 -6.49
CA LEU A 184 12.50 3.48 -6.16
C LEU A 184 12.26 2.08 -5.57
N ILE A 185 11.02 1.74 -5.22
CA ILE A 185 10.66 0.49 -4.54
C ILE A 185 10.43 -0.66 -5.54
N GLY A 186 10.18 -0.34 -6.81
CA GLY A 186 9.98 -1.36 -7.86
C GLY A 186 8.60 -2.04 -7.81
N TRP A 187 7.57 -1.27 -7.45
CA TRP A 187 6.19 -1.76 -7.36
C TRP A 187 5.70 -2.48 -8.61
N LYS A 188 5.00 -3.61 -8.40
CA LYS A 188 4.15 -4.19 -9.43
C LYS A 188 3.04 -3.17 -9.76
N HIS A 189 2.96 -2.73 -11.01
CA HIS A 189 2.02 -1.67 -11.41
C HIS A 189 0.56 -1.95 -11.02
N ARG A 190 0.14 -3.21 -11.11
CA ARG A 190 -1.19 -3.65 -10.72
C ARG A 190 -1.45 -3.45 -9.23
N GLU A 191 -0.50 -3.86 -8.39
CA GLU A 191 -0.60 -3.80 -6.93
C GLU A 191 -0.60 -2.35 -6.45
N TYR A 192 0.27 -1.50 -6.98
CA TYR A 192 0.25 -0.06 -6.71
C TYR A 192 -1.11 0.56 -7.06
N ARG A 193 -1.66 0.27 -8.24
CA ARG A 193 -3.00 0.74 -8.64
C ARG A 193 -4.09 0.25 -7.68
N GLN A 194 -3.99 -0.99 -7.22
CA GLN A 194 -4.95 -1.57 -6.27
C GLN A 194 -4.87 -0.87 -4.91
N ILE A 195 -3.68 -0.58 -4.38
CA ILE A 195 -3.51 0.12 -3.11
C ILE A 195 -4.03 1.56 -3.22
N VAL A 196 -3.68 2.31 -4.28
CA VAL A 196 -4.21 3.66 -4.52
C VAL A 196 -5.74 3.65 -4.62
N GLY A 197 -6.31 2.69 -5.35
CA GLY A 197 -7.76 2.50 -5.43
C GLY A 197 -8.39 2.16 -4.08
N TRP A 198 -7.72 1.35 -3.27
CA TRP A 198 -8.17 1.00 -1.93
C TRP A 198 -8.18 2.21 -1.01
N ILE A 199 -7.15 3.07 -1.03
CA ILE A 199 -7.10 4.31 -0.23
C ILE A 199 -8.27 5.24 -0.57
N VAL A 200 -8.56 5.44 -1.86
CA VAL A 200 -9.70 6.26 -2.30
C VAL A 200 -11.03 5.63 -1.87
N ALA A 201 -11.16 4.31 -2.01
CA ALA A 201 -12.35 3.60 -1.60
C ALA A 201 -12.56 3.64 -0.08
N ASP A 202 -11.48 3.52 0.71
CA ASP A 202 -11.48 3.61 2.17
C ASP A 202 -11.91 4.99 2.63
N ALA A 203 -11.33 6.05 2.06
CA ALA A 203 -11.75 7.42 2.33
C ALA A 203 -13.24 7.63 2.04
N CYS A 204 -13.72 7.14 0.90
CA CYS A 204 -15.15 7.17 0.58
C CYS A 204 -15.98 6.39 1.60
N ALA A 205 -15.60 5.15 1.93
CA ALA A 205 -16.33 4.29 2.87
C ALA A 205 -16.44 4.94 4.26
N ARG A 206 -15.40 5.66 4.68
CA ARG A 206 -15.33 6.42 5.95
C ARG A 206 -15.99 7.80 5.88
N GLY A 207 -16.59 8.14 4.74
CA GLY A 207 -17.46 9.31 4.59
C GLY A 207 -16.79 10.58 4.11
N ALA A 208 -15.61 10.51 3.47
CA ALA A 208 -15.00 11.67 2.81
C ALA A 208 -16.00 12.32 1.84
N ALA A 209 -16.10 13.65 1.93
CA ALA A 209 -16.97 14.47 1.08
C ALA A 209 -16.33 14.79 -0.28
N ALA A 210 -14.99 14.81 -0.34
CA ALA A 210 -14.20 14.96 -1.56
C ALA A 210 -12.88 14.20 -1.43
N VAL A 211 -12.36 13.71 -2.56
CA VAL A 211 -11.00 13.18 -2.64
C VAL A 211 -10.28 13.84 -3.81
N VAL A 212 -9.05 14.30 -3.57
CA VAL A 212 -8.15 14.84 -4.59
C VAL A 212 -6.85 14.05 -4.51
N LEU A 213 -6.48 13.35 -5.59
CA LEU A 213 -5.19 12.68 -5.67
C LEU A 213 -4.12 13.67 -6.16
N VAL A 214 -2.97 13.73 -5.51
CA VAL A 214 -1.80 14.41 -6.06
C VAL A 214 -0.91 13.37 -6.71
N GLU A 215 -0.56 13.60 -7.98
CA GLU A 215 0.35 12.70 -8.71
C GLU A 215 1.67 12.56 -7.97
N PRO A 216 2.27 11.34 -7.92
CA PRO A 216 3.64 11.24 -7.49
C PRO A 216 4.53 11.88 -8.57
N CYS A 217 5.68 12.41 -8.17
CA CYS A 217 6.59 13.13 -9.06
C CYS A 217 8.01 12.60 -8.96
N ALA A 218 8.86 12.98 -9.91
CA ALA A 218 10.27 12.61 -9.96
C ALA A 218 11.04 13.68 -10.72
N PRO A 219 12.37 13.79 -10.53
CA PRO A 219 13.19 14.65 -11.39
C PRO A 219 13.10 14.16 -12.85
N ASP A 220 13.32 15.05 -13.82
CA ASP A 220 13.24 14.73 -15.26
C ASP A 220 14.11 13.53 -15.66
N ALA A 221 15.27 13.37 -15.01
CA ALA A 221 16.17 12.23 -15.21
C ALA A 221 15.54 10.86 -14.89
N GLU A 222 14.48 10.84 -14.07
CA GLU A 222 13.78 9.65 -13.60
C GLU A 222 12.32 9.58 -14.13
N ALA A 223 11.98 10.39 -15.14
CA ALA A 223 10.62 10.48 -15.67
C ALA A 223 10.04 9.14 -16.15
N GLU A 224 10.88 8.23 -16.66
CA GLU A 224 10.46 6.91 -17.10
C GLU A 224 10.08 5.99 -15.92
N LEU A 225 10.73 6.14 -14.76
CA LEU A 225 10.45 5.34 -13.56
C LEU A 225 9.10 5.70 -12.94
N ILE A 226 8.74 6.99 -12.97
CA ILE A 226 7.51 7.48 -12.35
C ILE A 226 6.27 7.36 -13.25
N ARG A 227 6.47 7.31 -14.58
CA ARG A 227 5.37 7.28 -15.56
C ARG A 227 4.31 6.21 -15.28
N PRO A 228 4.66 4.96 -14.92
CA PRO A 228 3.65 3.94 -14.60
C PRO A 228 2.83 4.29 -13.35
N LEU A 229 3.45 4.89 -12.33
CA LEU A 229 2.78 5.28 -11.08
C LEU A 229 1.82 6.45 -11.32
N VAL A 230 2.23 7.45 -12.09
CA VAL A 230 1.35 8.56 -12.52
C VAL A 230 0.16 8.03 -13.31
N ARG A 231 0.39 7.08 -14.23
CA ARG A 231 -0.71 6.45 -14.98
C ARG A 231 -1.67 5.70 -14.06
N ALA A 232 -1.16 4.93 -13.11
CA ALA A 232 -1.99 4.23 -12.13
C ALA A 232 -2.85 5.20 -11.31
N ALA A 233 -2.28 6.32 -10.85
CA ALA A 233 -3.01 7.37 -10.14
C ALA A 233 -4.13 7.98 -10.98
N ARG A 234 -3.85 8.32 -12.25
CA ARG A 234 -4.86 8.84 -13.20
C ARG A 234 -5.97 7.83 -13.49
N ASP A 235 -5.61 6.57 -13.67
CA ASP A 235 -6.57 5.50 -13.93
C ASP A 235 -7.51 5.29 -12.72
N VAL A 236 -6.97 5.37 -11.49
CA VAL A 236 -7.78 5.36 -10.27
C VAL A 236 -8.66 6.61 -10.18
N ALA A 237 -8.10 7.80 -10.42
CA ALA A 237 -8.86 9.05 -10.37
C ALA A 237 -10.07 9.01 -11.31
N LYS A 238 -9.86 8.51 -12.53
CA LYS A 238 -10.92 8.29 -13.51
C LYS A 238 -11.94 7.23 -13.05
N ALA A 239 -11.48 6.11 -12.49
CA ALA A 239 -12.35 5.02 -12.05
C ALA A 239 -13.24 5.42 -10.87
N TYR A 240 -12.72 6.22 -9.94
CA TYR A 240 -13.42 6.71 -8.74
C TYR A 240 -14.02 8.11 -8.90
N GLN A 241 -13.89 8.71 -10.09
CA GLN A 241 -14.36 10.08 -10.39
C GLN A 241 -13.87 11.13 -9.39
N CYS A 242 -12.64 10.98 -8.89
CA CYS A 242 -12.03 11.97 -8.01
C CYS A 242 -11.14 12.93 -8.80
N GLN A 243 -10.89 14.12 -8.23
CA GLN A 243 -10.03 15.11 -8.88
C GLN A 243 -8.55 14.69 -8.79
N ILE A 244 -7.73 15.16 -9.72
CA ILE A 244 -6.28 14.92 -9.71
C ILE A 244 -5.51 16.23 -9.86
N ALA A 245 -4.54 16.44 -8.98
CA ALA A 245 -3.59 17.55 -9.04
C ALA A 245 -2.31 17.06 -9.72
N SER A 246 -1.94 17.71 -10.82
CA SER A 246 -0.69 17.35 -11.50
C SER A 246 0.52 17.92 -10.79
N ALA A 247 1.50 17.05 -10.56
CA ALA A 247 2.77 17.38 -9.92
C ALA A 247 3.92 17.54 -10.94
N THR A 248 3.62 17.62 -12.24
CA THR A 248 4.65 17.68 -13.30
C THR A 248 5.58 18.90 -13.16
N ALA A 249 5.10 20.01 -12.62
CA ALA A 249 5.92 21.20 -12.36
C ALA A 249 7.02 20.99 -11.31
N LEU A 250 7.05 19.83 -10.63
CA LEU A 250 8.09 19.45 -9.67
C LEU A 250 9.22 18.62 -10.31
N SER A 251 9.26 18.43 -11.63
CA SER A 251 10.29 17.60 -12.27
C SER A 251 11.66 18.27 -12.40
N ASP A 252 11.75 19.58 -12.15
CA ASP A 252 13.01 20.30 -12.17
C ASP A 252 13.95 19.79 -11.05
N HIS A 253 15.17 19.39 -11.43
CA HIS A 253 16.22 18.88 -10.54
C HIS A 253 16.43 19.71 -9.28
N ARG A 254 16.28 21.04 -9.36
CA ARG A 254 16.46 21.96 -8.23
C ARG A 254 15.53 21.68 -7.05
N TYR A 255 14.42 20.97 -7.26
CA TYR A 255 13.47 20.59 -6.22
C TYR A 255 13.82 19.27 -5.51
N TRP A 256 14.82 18.55 -6.02
CA TRP A 256 15.27 17.24 -5.54
C TRP A 256 16.70 17.26 -5.02
N GLU A 257 17.48 18.28 -5.40
CA GLU A 257 18.87 18.40 -5.03
C GLU A 257 19.04 18.61 -3.52
N VAL A 258 19.73 17.68 -2.85
CA VAL A 258 20.03 17.73 -1.40
C VAL A 258 21.45 18.22 -1.11
N ALA A 259 22.32 18.14 -2.11
CA ALA A 259 23.67 18.70 -2.13
C ALA A 259 24.08 18.93 -3.60
N PRO A 260 25.09 19.77 -3.91
CA PRO A 260 25.51 20.03 -5.28
C PRO A 260 25.74 18.75 -6.10
N GLY A 261 24.90 18.54 -7.13
CA GLY A 261 24.92 17.38 -8.01
C GLY A 261 24.34 16.07 -7.44
N VAL A 262 23.75 16.10 -6.25
CA VAL A 262 23.17 14.93 -5.57
C VAL A 262 21.66 15.09 -5.46
N LEU A 263 20.93 14.24 -6.18
CA LEU A 263 19.46 14.16 -6.10
C LEU A 263 19.03 13.27 -4.94
N GLY A 264 18.07 13.74 -4.15
CA GLY A 264 17.43 12.97 -3.08
C GLY A 264 16.27 12.10 -3.57
N SER A 265 15.85 11.17 -2.73
CA SER A 265 14.64 10.36 -2.95
C SER A 265 13.34 11.15 -2.71
N VAL A 266 13.43 12.31 -2.04
CA VAL A 266 12.31 13.18 -1.65
C VAL A 266 12.58 14.63 -2.07
N LEU A 267 11.52 15.44 -2.14
CA LEU A 267 11.62 16.87 -2.39
C LEU A 267 12.42 17.59 -1.30
N ASN A 268 13.27 18.54 -1.70
CA ASN A 268 13.92 19.48 -0.77
C ASN A 268 12.94 20.59 -0.32
N ASP A 269 13.41 21.56 0.48
CA ASP A 269 12.58 22.65 0.98
C ASP A 269 11.89 23.48 -0.13
N PRO A 270 12.61 23.98 -1.16
CA PRO A 270 11.98 24.61 -2.32
C PRO A 270 10.94 23.73 -3.02
N GLY A 271 11.23 22.43 -3.18
CA GLY A 271 10.31 21.47 -3.78
C GLY A 271 9.03 21.30 -2.98
N ARG A 272 9.13 21.18 -1.65
CA ARG A 272 7.98 21.10 -0.74
C ARG A 272 7.12 22.36 -0.81
N LYS A 273 7.74 23.54 -0.79
CA LYS A 273 7.02 24.81 -0.96
C LYS A 273 6.29 24.87 -2.30
N ARG A 274 6.94 24.42 -3.38
CA ARG A 274 6.31 24.38 -4.70
C ARG A 274 5.15 23.38 -4.76
N LEU A 275 5.27 22.25 -4.08
CA LEU A 275 4.17 21.30 -3.92
C LEU A 275 2.98 21.95 -3.21
N ASP A 276 3.23 22.69 -2.13
CA ASP A 276 2.19 23.43 -1.40
C ASP A 276 1.48 24.46 -2.30
N GLU A 277 2.23 25.19 -3.14
CA GLU A 277 1.65 26.11 -4.13
C GLU A 277 0.79 25.38 -5.18
N ILE A 278 1.23 24.20 -5.64
CA ILE A 278 0.46 23.39 -6.58
C ILE A 278 -0.85 22.96 -5.95
N VAL A 279 -0.83 22.47 -4.70
CA VAL A 279 -2.02 21.93 -4.05
C VAL A 279 -2.91 22.98 -3.37
N ALA A 280 -2.44 24.23 -3.26
CA ALA A 280 -3.16 25.35 -2.64
C ALA A 280 -4.60 25.55 -3.13
N PRO A 281 -4.96 25.37 -4.43
CA PRO A 281 -6.34 25.49 -4.89
C PRO A 281 -7.31 24.49 -4.24
N TRP A 282 -6.78 23.39 -3.71
CA TRP A 282 -7.56 22.36 -3.03
C TRP A 282 -7.41 22.39 -1.52
N ALA A 283 -6.44 23.11 -0.94
CA ALA A 283 -6.25 23.10 0.51
C ALA A 283 -7.15 24.15 1.19
N VAL A 284 -7.82 23.79 2.29
CA VAL A 284 -8.32 24.80 3.22
C VAL A 284 -7.11 25.40 3.91
N VAL A 285 -6.77 26.65 3.58
CA VAL A 285 -5.82 27.43 4.38
C VAL A 285 -6.53 27.80 5.68
N GLU A 286 -6.60 26.88 6.65
CA GLU A 286 -6.78 27.33 8.02
C GLU A 286 -5.44 27.92 8.48
N PRO A 287 -5.37 29.23 8.81
CA PRO A 287 -4.23 29.73 9.54
C PRO A 287 -4.18 28.96 10.87
N ALA A 288 -3.07 28.26 11.12
CA ALA A 288 -2.87 27.51 12.35
C ALA A 288 -3.26 28.36 13.58
N ARG A 289 -4.12 27.79 14.44
CA ARG A 289 -4.34 28.29 15.80
C ARG A 289 -3.34 27.67 16.75
#